data_AF-A0A229UGC3-F1
#
_entry.id   AF-A0A229UGC3-F1
#
_cell.length_a   1.000
_cell.length_b   1.000
_cell.length_c   1.000
_cell.angle_alpha   90.00
_cell.angle_beta   90.00
_cell.angle_gamma   90.00
#
_symmetry.space_group_name_H-M   'P 1'
#
loop_
_entity.id
_entity.type
_entity.pdbx_description
1 polymer ?
#
loop_
_entity_poly.entity_id
_entity_poly.type
_entity_poly.pdbx_seq_one_letter_code
_entity_poly.pdbx_strand_id
1 'polypeptide(L)'
;MRRIEVFAIESATEDKEKGSISLNGTSLYVIKKGEKAYSTSDNESQSLVIESILFDGKEVNEISIFQQCTLVFKRILTYKIQELDLYLFGQAAQEYEPTITYAQARQLAEELAYENLNHFVPNNNSQLLSHRFEEAECCWFFFTNEDIIPTLPEEAWFSKSYSSYAISKKGEARSIYNYTNEKEKLKKYVHVLSNYFKLNRL
;
A
#
# COMPACT_ATOMS: atom_id res chain seq x y z
N MET A 1 -15.32 -3.74 -14.37
CA MET A 1 -13.95 -3.59 -13.83
C MET A 1 -14.01 -2.52 -12.76
N ARG A 2 -13.41 -2.76 -11.59
CA ARG A 2 -13.41 -1.81 -10.47
C ARG A 2 -12.10 -1.02 -10.49
N ARG A 3 -12.15 0.30 -10.31
CA ARG A 3 -10.95 1.11 -10.10
C ARG A 3 -10.44 0.95 -8.68
N ILE A 4 -9.13 1.06 -8.54
CA ILE A 4 -8.45 0.85 -7.28
C ILE A 4 -8.13 2.19 -6.63
N GLU A 5 -8.31 2.27 -5.32
CA GLU A 5 -7.94 3.44 -4.52
C GLU A 5 -6.42 3.64 -4.60
N VAL A 6 -5.98 4.82 -5.06
CA VAL A 6 -4.56 5.16 -5.22
C VAL A 6 -4.12 6.27 -4.28
N PHE A 7 -5.06 7.04 -3.70
CA PHE A 7 -4.77 8.13 -2.78
C PHE A 7 -5.89 8.27 -1.76
N ALA A 8 -5.56 8.31 -0.47
CA ALA A 8 -6.51 8.62 0.59
C ALA A 8 -6.50 10.13 0.85
N ILE A 9 -7.64 10.79 0.69
CA ILE A 9 -7.77 12.23 0.85
C ILE A 9 -8.00 12.55 2.34
N GLU A 10 -7.17 13.42 2.89
CA GLU A 10 -7.30 13.95 4.26
C GLU A 10 -7.88 15.36 4.26
N SER A 11 -7.49 16.18 3.28
CA SER A 11 -8.08 17.51 3.08
C SER A 11 -7.97 17.96 1.62
N ALA A 12 -8.85 18.90 1.25
CA ALA A 12 -8.89 19.49 -0.08
C ALA A 12 -8.97 21.02 0.04
N THR A 13 -8.18 21.71 -0.79
CA THR A 13 -8.17 23.18 -0.85
C THR A 13 -8.37 23.62 -2.31
N GLU A 14 -9.27 24.58 -2.52
CA GLU A 14 -9.48 25.23 -3.82
C GLU A 14 -8.70 26.54 -3.89
N ASP A 15 -7.99 26.75 -5.00
CA ASP A 15 -7.50 28.07 -5.40
C ASP A 15 -8.41 28.61 -6.51
N LYS A 16 -9.34 29.46 -6.06
CA LYS A 16 -10.22 30.37 -6.83
C LYS A 16 -9.60 30.95 -8.08
N GLU A 17 -8.49 31.64 -7.83
CA GLU A 17 -7.86 32.55 -8.76
C GLU A 17 -7.04 31.79 -9.79
N LYS A 18 -6.42 30.68 -9.38
CA LYS A 18 -5.61 29.83 -10.26
C LYS A 18 -6.41 28.70 -10.92
N GLY A 19 -7.66 28.47 -10.51
CA GLY A 19 -8.49 27.38 -11.03
C GLY A 19 -7.86 26.00 -10.76
N SER A 20 -7.35 25.80 -9.55
CA SER A 20 -6.66 24.56 -9.15
C SER A 20 -7.20 24.01 -7.84
N ILE A 21 -7.11 22.69 -7.68
CA ILE A 21 -7.40 21.99 -6.43
C ILE A 21 -6.12 21.31 -5.93
N SER A 22 -5.88 21.43 -4.64
CA SER A 22 -4.81 20.74 -3.93
C SER A 22 -5.40 19.74 -2.94
N LEU A 23 -4.99 18.49 -3.02
CA LEU A 23 -5.44 17.42 -2.14
C LEU A 23 -4.26 16.97 -1.28
N ASN A 24 -4.38 17.10 0.03
CA ASN A 24 -3.42 16.53 0.97
C ASN A 24 -3.91 15.17 1.42
N GLY A 25 -2.98 14.24 1.57
CA GLY A 25 -3.33 12.89 1.95
C GLY A 25 -2.17 11.92 1.81
N THR A 26 -2.50 10.64 1.81
CA THR A 26 -1.54 9.54 1.79
C THR A 26 -1.65 8.75 0.50
N SER A 27 -0.52 8.52 -0.17
CA SER A 27 -0.45 7.65 -1.34
C SER A 27 -0.75 6.19 -0.94
N LEU A 28 -1.66 5.57 -1.67
CA LEU A 28 -2.01 4.14 -1.57
C LEU A 28 -1.43 3.34 -2.74
N TYR A 29 -0.76 4.02 -3.67
CA TYR A 29 -0.04 3.43 -4.78
C TYR A 29 1.12 4.34 -5.17
N VAL A 30 1.99 3.87 -6.07
CA VAL A 30 2.98 4.74 -6.70
C VAL A 30 2.24 5.69 -7.63
N ILE A 31 2.31 6.99 -7.37
CA ILE A 31 1.62 8.01 -8.17
C ILE A 31 2.67 8.83 -8.90
N LYS A 32 2.48 9.03 -10.20
CA LYS A 32 3.38 9.85 -11.02
C LYS A 32 2.71 11.13 -11.49
N LYS A 33 3.51 12.17 -11.62
CA LYS A 33 3.10 13.41 -12.28
C LYS A 33 2.65 13.11 -13.72
N GLY A 34 1.53 13.71 -14.12
CA GLY A 34 0.89 13.52 -15.42
C GLY A 34 -0.09 12.35 -15.47
N GLU A 35 -0.19 11.52 -14.43
CA GLU A 35 -1.17 10.43 -14.40
C GLU A 35 -2.60 10.95 -14.19
N LYS A 36 -3.56 10.15 -14.66
CA LYS A 36 -4.98 10.38 -14.41
C LYS A 36 -5.39 9.75 -13.09
N ALA A 37 -6.02 10.54 -12.24
CA ALA A 37 -6.78 10.08 -11.09
C ALA A 37 -8.28 10.29 -11.36
N TYR A 38 -9.13 9.56 -10.65
CA TYR A 38 -10.59 9.56 -10.82
C TYR A 38 -11.23 9.80 -9.45
N SER A 39 -12.26 10.64 -9.36
CA SER A 39 -12.97 10.86 -8.09
C SER A 39 -13.85 9.68 -7.68
N THR A 40 -14.33 8.89 -8.65
CA THR A 40 -15.25 7.78 -8.42
C THR A 40 -14.67 6.50 -8.97
N SER A 41 -15.13 5.36 -8.43
CA SER A 41 -14.68 4.05 -8.88
C SER A 41 -15.22 3.64 -10.26
N ASP A 42 -16.29 4.31 -10.74
CA ASP A 42 -17.12 3.81 -11.84
C ASP A 42 -17.26 4.78 -13.02
N ASN A 43 -16.89 6.07 -12.88
CA ASN A 43 -17.12 7.08 -13.92
C ASN A 43 -15.81 7.64 -14.53
N GLU A 44 -15.57 7.37 -15.81
CA GLU A 44 -14.38 7.88 -16.53
C GLU A 44 -14.44 9.36 -16.87
N SER A 45 -15.65 9.94 -16.96
CA SER A 45 -15.85 11.35 -17.34
C SER A 45 -15.39 12.34 -16.27
N GLN A 46 -15.00 11.80 -15.12
CA GLN A 46 -14.62 12.52 -13.92
C GLN A 46 -13.11 12.36 -13.63
N SER A 47 -12.27 12.23 -14.66
CA SER A 47 -10.81 12.14 -14.49
C SER A 47 -10.15 13.51 -14.27
N LEU A 48 -9.16 13.54 -13.39
CA LEU A 48 -8.27 14.68 -13.12
C LEU A 48 -6.84 14.29 -13.48
N VAL A 49 -6.07 15.20 -14.07
CA VAL A 49 -4.64 14.98 -14.37
C VAL A 49 -3.80 15.58 -13.26
N ILE A 50 -2.89 14.78 -12.69
CA ILE A 50 -2.00 15.21 -11.62
C ILE A 50 -0.91 16.11 -12.22
N GLU A 51 -0.98 17.40 -11.94
CA GLU A 51 -0.06 18.40 -12.52
C GLU A 51 1.22 18.54 -11.70
N SER A 52 1.12 18.44 -10.37
CA SER A 52 2.27 18.49 -9.47
C SER A 52 2.04 17.59 -8.27
N ILE A 53 3.13 17.06 -7.73
CA ILE A 53 3.17 16.29 -6.49
C ILE A 53 4.12 17.03 -5.56
N LEU A 54 3.66 17.45 -4.39
CA LEU A 54 4.50 18.10 -3.38
C LEU A 54 4.77 17.13 -2.24
N PHE A 55 6.04 16.83 -2.01
CA PHE A 55 6.54 16.02 -0.91
C PHE A 55 7.50 16.86 -0.07
N ASP A 56 7.23 17.01 1.23
CA ASP A 56 7.98 17.90 2.12
C ASP A 56 8.18 19.33 1.55
N GLY A 57 7.12 19.86 0.94
CA GLY A 57 7.11 21.20 0.33
C GLY A 57 7.90 21.34 -0.99
N LYS A 58 8.47 20.24 -1.52
CA LYS A 58 9.20 20.23 -2.79
C LYS A 58 8.42 19.47 -3.86
N GLU A 59 8.47 19.96 -5.09
CA GLU A 59 7.88 19.25 -6.21
C GLU A 59 8.71 18.01 -6.58
N VAL A 60 8.03 16.87 -6.73
CA VAL A 60 8.61 15.59 -7.13
C VAL A 60 7.86 15.02 -8.34
N ASN A 61 8.51 14.13 -9.09
CA ASN A 61 7.88 13.49 -10.26
C ASN A 61 7.08 12.22 -9.91
N GLU A 62 7.36 11.62 -8.76
CA GLU A 62 6.75 10.39 -8.28
C GLU A 62 6.69 10.40 -6.76
N ILE A 63 5.65 9.78 -6.19
CA ILE A 63 5.54 9.50 -4.76
C ILE A 63 5.35 8.00 -4.55
N SER A 64 6.09 7.44 -3.59
CA SER A 64 6.00 6.04 -3.19
C SER A 64 4.78 5.81 -2.28
N ILE A 65 4.38 4.55 -2.12
CA ILE A 65 3.25 4.11 -1.27
C ILE A 65 3.47 4.55 0.20
N PHE A 66 2.41 4.94 0.89
CA PHE A 66 2.35 5.41 2.28
C PHE A 66 3.07 6.72 2.59
N GLN A 67 3.49 7.46 1.57
CA GLN A 67 4.03 8.79 1.80
C GLN A 67 2.90 9.81 1.82
N GLN A 68 2.98 10.74 2.76
CA GLN A 68 2.10 11.90 2.77
C GLN A 68 2.58 12.91 1.74
N CYS A 69 1.66 13.39 0.91
CA CYS A 69 1.98 14.38 -0.11
C CYS A 69 0.77 15.25 -0.43
N THR A 70 1.01 16.34 -1.16
CA THR A 70 -0.05 17.15 -1.78
C THR A 70 -0.09 16.86 -3.28
N LEU A 71 -1.23 16.43 -3.79
CA LEU A 71 -1.50 16.34 -5.22
C LEU A 71 -2.17 17.64 -5.70
N VAL A 72 -1.65 18.23 -6.76
CA VAL A 72 -2.20 19.47 -7.35
C VAL A 72 -2.77 19.17 -8.73
N PHE A 73 -3.99 19.64 -8.96
CA PHE A 73 -4.73 19.49 -10.20
C PHE A 73 -5.09 20.88 -10.74
N LYS A 74 -4.80 21.19 -12.00
CA LYS A 74 -5.12 22.48 -12.64
C LYS A 74 -6.24 22.31 -13.67
N ARG A 75 -6.98 23.39 -13.95
CA ARG A 75 -8.05 23.48 -14.97
C ARG A 75 -9.28 22.65 -14.65
N ILE A 76 -9.87 22.91 -13.50
CA ILE A 76 -11.07 22.23 -13.06
C ILE A 76 -12.27 23.12 -13.40
N LEU A 77 -12.72 23.08 -14.66
CA LEU A 77 -13.80 23.96 -15.14
C LEU A 77 -15.19 23.57 -14.62
N THR A 78 -15.36 22.39 -14.02
CA THR A 78 -16.70 21.83 -13.74
C THR A 78 -16.81 21.01 -12.45
N TYR A 79 -15.76 20.93 -11.63
CA TYR A 79 -15.73 20.00 -10.50
C TYR A 79 -15.89 20.73 -9.17
N LYS A 80 -16.86 20.29 -8.38
CA LYS A 80 -17.05 20.79 -7.02
C LYS A 80 -16.28 19.90 -6.06
N ILE A 81 -15.42 20.47 -5.24
CA ILE A 81 -14.69 19.75 -4.17
C ILE A 81 -15.62 18.93 -3.28
N GLN A 82 -16.86 19.38 -3.10
CA GLN A 82 -17.89 18.71 -2.30
C GLN A 82 -18.27 17.31 -2.80
N GLU A 83 -17.86 16.94 -4.01
CA GLU A 83 -18.08 15.61 -4.62
C GLU A 83 -16.84 14.72 -4.56
N LEU A 84 -15.74 15.17 -3.94
CA LEU A 84 -14.57 14.32 -3.75
C LEU A 84 -14.82 13.34 -2.60
N ASP A 85 -14.76 12.05 -2.94
CA ASP A 85 -14.82 10.96 -1.97
C ASP A 85 -13.60 10.95 -1.04
N LEU A 86 -13.60 10.03 -0.08
CA LEU A 86 -12.45 9.77 0.80
C LEU A 86 -11.19 9.32 0.04
N TYR A 87 -11.33 8.96 -1.24
CA TYR A 87 -10.25 8.41 -2.06
C TYR A 87 -10.25 8.99 -3.47
N LEU A 88 -9.06 9.04 -4.07
CA LEU A 88 -8.92 9.01 -5.52
C LEU A 88 -8.67 7.59 -5.98
N PHE A 89 -9.18 7.31 -7.16
CA PHE A 89 -9.03 6.03 -7.83
C PHE A 89 -8.07 6.14 -9.02
N GLY A 90 -7.37 5.06 -9.31
CA GLY A 90 -6.49 4.91 -10.47
C GLY A 90 -7.22 4.35 -11.69
N GLN A 91 -6.45 3.72 -12.58
CA GLN A 91 -7.03 2.98 -13.70
C GLN A 91 -7.84 1.76 -13.21
N ALA A 92 -8.78 1.32 -14.05
CA ALA A 92 -9.54 0.12 -13.78
C ALA A 92 -8.61 -1.10 -13.75
N ALA A 93 -8.74 -1.93 -12.73
CA ALA A 93 -7.99 -3.17 -12.65
C ALA A 93 -8.82 -4.34 -13.18
N GLN A 94 -8.13 -5.30 -13.79
CA GLN A 94 -8.73 -6.57 -14.17
C GLN A 94 -9.09 -7.39 -12.93
N GLU A 95 -9.91 -8.42 -13.14
CA GLU A 95 -10.16 -9.42 -12.12
C GLU A 95 -8.85 -10.09 -11.70
N TYR A 96 -8.78 -10.45 -10.42
CA TYR A 96 -7.60 -11.05 -9.83
C TYR A 96 -7.85 -12.54 -9.66
N GLU A 97 -7.08 -13.36 -10.35
CA GLU A 97 -7.15 -14.81 -10.27
C GLU A 97 -5.98 -15.34 -9.42
N PRO A 98 -6.24 -15.90 -8.23
CA PRO A 98 -5.23 -16.58 -7.42
C PRO A 98 -4.65 -17.78 -8.16
N THR A 99 -3.32 -17.94 -8.12
CA THR A 99 -2.62 -19.12 -8.66
C THR A 99 -1.97 -19.98 -7.57
N ILE A 100 -1.87 -19.47 -6.34
CA ILE A 100 -1.37 -20.22 -5.19
C ILE A 100 -2.40 -20.30 -4.06
N THR A 101 -2.30 -21.37 -3.29
CA THR A 101 -3.09 -21.61 -2.08
C THR A 101 -2.45 -20.94 -0.86
N TYR A 102 -3.22 -20.83 0.23
CA TYR A 102 -2.70 -20.39 1.53
C TYR A 102 -1.48 -21.22 1.98
N ALA A 103 -1.52 -22.55 1.82
CA ALA A 103 -0.43 -23.43 2.25
C ALA A 103 0.86 -23.14 1.48
N GLN A 104 0.76 -22.92 0.16
CA GLN A 104 1.90 -22.52 -0.67
C GLN A 104 2.40 -21.11 -0.30
N ALA A 105 1.50 -20.16 -0.05
CA ALA A 105 1.87 -18.82 0.38
C ALA A 105 2.59 -18.84 1.74
N ARG A 106 2.10 -19.66 2.67
CA ARG A 106 2.72 -19.87 3.97
C ARG A 106 4.13 -20.43 3.83
N GLN A 107 4.32 -21.43 2.98
CA GLN A 107 5.63 -22.01 2.72
C GLN A 107 6.61 -20.95 2.16
N LEU A 108 6.19 -20.14 1.19
CA LEU A 108 7.02 -19.05 0.65
C LEU A 108 7.43 -18.04 1.74
N ALA A 109 6.50 -17.69 2.64
CA ALA A 109 6.81 -16.82 3.76
C ALA A 109 7.80 -17.47 4.75
N GLU A 110 7.68 -18.77 4.99
CA GLU A 110 8.60 -19.52 5.87
C GLU A 110 10.00 -19.62 5.29
N GLU A 111 10.13 -19.83 3.97
CA GLU A 111 11.40 -19.82 3.25
C GLU A 111 12.09 -18.45 3.39
N LEU A 112 11.36 -17.36 3.16
CA LEU A 112 11.88 -16.00 3.34
C LEU A 112 12.21 -15.67 4.80
N ALA A 113 11.40 -16.14 5.74
CA ALA A 113 11.69 -15.98 7.16
C ALA A 113 12.99 -16.70 7.52
N TYR A 114 13.19 -17.90 7.00
CA TYR A 114 14.41 -18.66 7.22
C TYR A 114 15.63 -17.94 6.65
N GLU A 115 15.58 -17.49 5.40
CA GLU A 115 16.68 -16.75 4.76
C GLU A 115 17.07 -15.48 5.53
N ASN A 116 16.08 -14.76 6.09
CA ASN A 116 16.32 -13.49 6.75
C ASN A 116 16.67 -13.61 8.24
N LEU A 117 16.14 -14.62 8.93
CA LEU A 117 16.15 -14.69 10.41
C LEU A 117 16.99 -15.84 10.97
N ASN A 118 17.35 -16.86 10.19
CA ASN A 118 18.03 -18.06 10.71
C ASN A 118 19.35 -17.74 11.46
N HIS A 119 20.09 -16.71 11.04
CA HIS A 119 21.36 -16.31 11.65
C HIS A 119 21.19 -15.69 13.05
N PHE A 120 19.99 -15.23 13.38
CA PHE A 120 19.68 -14.57 14.65
C PHE A 120 18.98 -15.50 15.65
N VAL A 121 18.47 -16.63 15.17
CA VAL A 121 17.74 -17.58 16.00
C VAL A 121 18.67 -18.75 16.34
N PRO A 122 19.09 -18.90 17.61
CA PRO A 122 20.14 -19.86 17.99
C PRO A 122 19.75 -21.34 17.80
N ASN A 123 18.46 -21.64 17.58
CA ASN A 123 17.94 -22.98 17.38
C ASN A 123 17.19 -23.11 16.04
N ASN A 124 17.66 -23.99 15.15
CA ASN A 124 17.05 -24.31 13.84
C ASN A 124 15.63 -24.91 13.91
N ASN A 125 15.09 -25.17 15.10
CA ASN A 125 13.75 -25.75 15.30
C ASN A 125 12.69 -24.74 15.78
N SER A 126 13.06 -23.47 15.98
CA SER A 126 12.09 -22.46 16.38
C SER A 126 11.18 -22.11 15.21
N GLN A 127 9.88 -22.16 15.43
CA GLN A 127 8.90 -21.69 14.45
C GLN A 127 9.08 -20.17 14.24
N LEU A 128 9.58 -19.79 13.07
CA LEU A 128 9.94 -18.39 12.76
C LEU A 128 8.72 -17.49 12.55
N LEU A 129 7.61 -18.05 12.07
CA LEU A 129 6.38 -17.31 11.81
C LEU A 129 5.28 -17.71 12.80
N SER A 130 4.60 -16.71 13.36
CA SER A 130 3.38 -16.90 14.14
C SER A 130 2.30 -17.61 13.32
N HIS A 131 1.35 -18.28 13.98
CA HIS A 131 0.14 -18.78 13.33
C HIS A 131 -0.81 -17.65 12.89
N ARG A 132 -0.64 -16.45 13.46
CA ARG A 132 -1.40 -15.27 13.06
C ARG A 132 -1.09 -14.90 11.62
N PHE A 133 -2.12 -14.56 10.86
CA PHE A 133 -2.02 -13.99 9.52
C PHE A 133 -3.16 -13.00 9.29
N GLU A 134 -2.98 -12.11 8.32
CA GLU A 134 -4.08 -11.29 7.76
C GLU A 134 -4.27 -11.68 6.31
N GLU A 135 -5.50 -11.60 5.82
CA GLU A 135 -5.85 -11.93 4.43
C GLU A 135 -6.60 -10.77 3.78
N ALA A 136 -6.28 -10.52 2.52
CA ALA A 136 -7.09 -9.70 1.62
C ALA A 136 -7.31 -10.41 0.28
N GLU A 137 -8.00 -9.72 -0.63
CA GLU A 137 -8.37 -10.23 -1.95
C GLU A 137 -7.14 -10.81 -2.69
N CYS A 138 -6.02 -10.09 -2.68
CA CYS A 138 -4.86 -10.40 -3.53
C CYS A 138 -3.60 -10.82 -2.75
N CYS A 139 -3.63 -10.92 -1.42
CA CYS A 139 -2.46 -11.33 -0.64
C CYS A 139 -2.79 -11.85 0.75
N TRP A 140 -1.80 -12.51 1.36
CA TRP A 140 -1.72 -12.84 2.77
C TRP A 140 -0.54 -12.13 3.42
N PHE A 141 -0.70 -11.69 4.66
CA PHE A 141 0.38 -11.21 5.50
C PHE A 141 0.67 -12.26 6.56
N PHE A 142 1.96 -12.59 6.71
CA PHE A 142 2.47 -13.47 7.75
C PHE A 142 3.42 -12.71 8.65
N PHE A 143 3.35 -12.99 9.96
CA PHE A 143 4.10 -12.25 10.96
C PHE A 143 5.12 -13.15 11.64
N THR A 144 6.28 -12.60 11.95
CA THR A 144 7.31 -13.25 12.75
C THR A 144 6.75 -13.63 14.12
N ASN A 145 7.19 -14.77 14.64
CA ASN A 145 6.80 -15.26 15.96
C ASN A 145 7.26 -14.29 17.05
N GLU A 146 6.37 -13.96 17.99
CA GLU A 146 6.64 -13.02 19.08
C GLU A 146 7.75 -13.51 20.00
N ASP A 147 7.93 -14.83 20.14
CA ASP A 147 8.98 -15.44 20.96
C ASP A 147 10.39 -15.17 20.44
N ILE A 148 10.54 -14.89 19.14
CA ILE A 148 11.85 -14.59 18.54
C ILE A 148 12.12 -13.09 18.40
N ILE A 149 11.13 -12.23 18.58
CA ILE A 149 11.32 -10.77 18.53
C ILE A 149 12.39 -10.29 19.52
N PRO A 150 12.43 -10.77 20.79
CA PRO A 150 13.46 -10.35 21.76
C PRO A 150 14.89 -10.75 21.39
N THR A 151 15.06 -11.74 20.50
CA THR A 151 16.39 -12.19 20.06
C THR A 151 16.90 -11.43 18.84
N LEU A 152 16.06 -10.59 18.21
CA LEU A 152 16.46 -9.76 17.09
C LEU A 152 17.24 -8.52 17.55
N PRO A 153 18.20 -8.04 16.75
CA PRO A 153 18.88 -6.79 17.02
C PRO A 153 17.90 -5.62 17.24
N GLU A 154 18.19 -4.79 18.25
CA GLU A 154 17.29 -3.71 18.72
C GLU A 154 17.22 -2.53 17.75
N GLU A 155 18.03 -2.51 16.68
CA GLU A 155 17.98 -1.47 15.67
C GLU A 155 16.56 -1.37 15.09
N ALA A 156 15.95 -0.19 15.27
CA ALA A 156 14.55 0.06 14.93
C ALA A 156 14.22 -0.18 13.44
N TRP A 157 15.21 -0.13 12.55
CA TRP A 157 15.03 -0.44 11.13
C TRP A 157 14.98 -1.95 10.85
N PHE A 158 15.67 -2.76 11.66
CA PHE A 158 15.79 -4.21 11.52
C PHE A 158 14.53 -4.91 12.05
N SER A 159 14.16 -4.61 13.30
CA SER A 159 12.95 -5.14 13.95
C SER A 159 11.65 -4.80 13.22
N LYS A 160 11.61 -3.68 12.49
CA LYS A 160 10.41 -3.23 11.76
C LYS A 160 10.33 -3.76 10.32
N SER A 161 11.45 -3.95 9.62
CA SER A 161 11.43 -4.28 8.18
C SER A 161 11.59 -5.77 7.88
N TYR A 162 12.09 -6.56 8.83
CA TYR A 162 12.38 -8.00 8.64
C TYR A 162 11.45 -8.92 9.43
N SER A 163 10.37 -8.39 10.01
CA SER A 163 9.52 -9.14 10.95
C SER A 163 8.16 -9.55 10.38
N SER A 164 7.91 -9.33 9.08
CA SER A 164 6.62 -9.66 8.46
C SER A 164 6.74 -9.75 6.94
N TYR A 165 5.89 -10.57 6.33
CA TYR A 165 5.94 -10.91 4.91
C TYR A 165 4.55 -10.79 4.30
N ALA A 166 4.45 -10.09 3.17
CA ALA A 166 3.27 -10.10 2.31
C ALA A 166 3.54 -11.04 1.13
N ILE A 167 2.67 -12.02 0.94
CA ILE A 167 2.70 -12.96 -0.18
C ILE A 167 1.44 -12.74 -1.02
N SER A 168 1.60 -12.36 -2.28
CA SER A 168 0.49 -12.24 -3.21
C SER A 168 -0.14 -13.61 -3.45
N LYS A 169 -1.41 -13.66 -3.88
CA LYS A 169 -1.99 -14.94 -4.30
C LYS A 169 -1.51 -15.43 -5.66
N LYS A 170 -0.46 -14.82 -6.23
CA LYS A 170 0.28 -15.38 -7.36
C LYS A 170 1.74 -15.75 -7.09
N GLY A 171 2.20 -15.62 -5.84
CA GLY A 171 3.54 -16.07 -5.42
C GLY A 171 4.53 -14.96 -5.14
N GLU A 172 4.15 -13.70 -5.31
CA GLU A 172 5.08 -12.59 -5.15
C GLU A 172 5.22 -12.19 -3.69
N ALA A 173 6.46 -12.23 -3.24
CA ALA A 173 6.76 -12.02 -1.84
C ALA A 173 7.47 -10.68 -1.58
N ARG A 174 7.12 -10.05 -0.46
CA ARG A 174 7.72 -8.80 -0.01
C ARG A 174 7.85 -8.79 1.50
N SER A 175 8.98 -8.28 2.00
CA SER A 175 9.09 -7.90 3.41
C SER A 175 8.27 -6.62 3.65
N ILE A 176 7.62 -6.57 4.81
CA ILE A 176 6.69 -5.49 5.16
C ILE A 176 6.88 -5.07 6.62
N TYR A 177 6.34 -3.89 6.94
CA TYR A 177 6.29 -3.42 8.32
C TYR A 177 5.29 -4.21 9.17
N ASN A 178 5.69 -4.55 10.40
CA ASN A 178 4.80 -5.17 11.36
C ASN A 178 3.95 -4.12 12.10
N TYR A 179 2.67 -4.02 11.73
CA TYR A 179 1.68 -3.16 12.38
C TYR A 179 0.65 -3.93 13.23
N THR A 180 0.99 -5.13 13.73
CA THR A 180 0.08 -5.96 14.55
C THR A 180 -0.50 -5.26 15.77
N ASN A 181 0.23 -4.28 16.33
CA ASN A 181 -0.18 -3.44 17.46
C ASN A 181 -0.99 -2.19 17.05
N GLU A 182 -1.03 -1.85 15.76
CA GLU A 182 -1.74 -0.70 15.19
C GLU A 182 -2.88 -1.20 14.27
N LYS A 183 -3.91 -1.84 14.83
CA LYS A 183 -4.95 -2.60 14.08
C LYS A 183 -5.53 -1.87 12.86
N GLU A 184 -5.89 -0.59 13.00
CA GLU A 184 -6.47 0.19 11.90
C GLU A 184 -5.45 0.49 10.80
N LYS A 185 -4.19 0.69 11.17
CA LYS A 185 -3.09 0.86 10.21
C LYS A 185 -2.76 -0.45 9.51
N LEU A 186 -2.79 -1.58 10.21
CA LEU A 186 -2.61 -2.90 9.61
C LEU A 186 -3.70 -3.20 8.57
N LYS A 187 -4.98 -2.97 8.89
CA LYS A 187 -6.08 -3.14 7.93
C LYS A 187 -5.87 -2.31 6.66
N LYS A 188 -5.51 -1.03 6.83
CA LYS A 188 -5.17 -0.14 5.70
C LYS A 188 -3.97 -0.69 4.92
N TYR A 189 -2.96 -1.20 5.62
CA TYR A 189 -1.75 -1.72 4.99
C TYR A 189 -2.00 -2.95 4.12
N VAL A 190 -2.76 -3.92 4.64
CA VAL A 190 -3.15 -5.14 3.91
C VAL A 190 -3.96 -4.77 2.67
N HIS A 191 -4.92 -3.85 2.80
CA HIS A 191 -5.74 -3.39 1.68
C HIS A 191 -4.92 -2.72 0.58
N VAL A 192 -4.02 -1.81 0.95
CA VAL A 192 -3.12 -1.12 0.01
C VAL A 192 -2.21 -2.09 -0.73
N LEU A 193 -1.60 -3.06 -0.03
CA LEU A 193 -0.74 -4.03 -0.71
C LEU A 193 -1.53 -4.99 -1.59
N SER A 194 -2.74 -5.39 -1.18
CA SER A 194 -3.64 -6.15 -2.05
C SER A 194 -3.93 -5.40 -3.36
N ASN A 195 -4.23 -4.09 -3.26
CA ASN A 195 -4.43 -3.21 -4.40
C ASN A 195 -3.18 -3.08 -5.28
N TYR A 196 -2.00 -2.96 -4.66
CA TYR A 196 -0.73 -2.93 -5.36
C TYR A 196 -0.49 -4.21 -6.18
N PHE A 197 -0.69 -5.39 -5.59
CA PHE A 197 -0.53 -6.67 -6.30
C PHE A 197 -1.53 -6.78 -7.45
N LYS A 198 -2.78 -6.35 -7.24
CA LYS A 198 -3.81 -6.33 -8.28
C LYS A 198 -3.45 -5.45 -9.47
N LEU A 199 -2.94 -4.24 -9.24
CA LEU A 199 -2.52 -3.32 -10.31
C LEU A 199 -1.32 -3.84 -11.11
N ASN A 200 -0.36 -4.47 -10.44
CA ASN A 200 0.82 -5.01 -11.09
C ASN A 200 0.61 -6.44 -11.64
N ARG A 201 -0.58 -7.02 -11.43
CA ARG A 201 -0.95 -8.40 -11.80
C ARG A 201 -0.05 -9.46 -11.15
N LEU A 202 0.52 -9.10 -10.00
CA LEU A 202 1.45 -9.89 -9.19
C LEU A 202 0.74 -10.74 -8.16
#